data_AF-A0A5J9UR20-F1
#
_entry.id   AF-A0A5J9UR20-F1
#
_cell.length_a   1.000
_cell.length_b   1.000
_cell.length_c   1.000
_cell.angle_alpha   90.00
_cell.angle_beta   90.00
_cell.angle_gamma   90.00
#
_symmetry.space_group_name_H-M   'P 1'
#
loop_
_entity.id
_entity.type
_entity.pdbx_description
1 polymer ?
#
loop_
_entity_poly.entity_id
_entity_poly.type
_entity_poly.pdbx_seq_one_letter_code
_entity_poly.pdbx_strand_id
1 'polypeptide(L)'
;MSPDQMKKAKRESLIKLYKVICFCGTGLMIWMDKAALLSKLQLNDRYAAHICTLYFTFALVCMLLGMIASSFPDSAPFALFVSWNGALHAFLFGNASFHLSIMQFYTKMEHMYGSFFITSALFSIVWYFGTHVHEKSSTEKKKGC
;
A
#
# COMPACT_ATOMS: atom_id res chain seq x y z
N MET A 1 -18.00 15.92 -22.99
CA MET A 1 -18.12 14.75 -22.09
C MET A 1 -18.91 15.16 -20.86
N SER A 2 -19.96 14.43 -20.47
CA SER A 2 -20.74 14.77 -19.27
C SER A 2 -19.88 14.65 -18.00
N PRO A 3 -20.12 15.46 -16.96
CA PRO A 3 -19.45 15.33 -15.65
C PRO A 3 -19.47 13.91 -15.08
N ASP A 4 -20.53 13.13 -15.31
CA ASP A 4 -20.66 11.77 -14.80
C ASP A 4 -19.77 10.78 -15.55
N GLN A 5 -19.62 10.97 -16.87
CA GLN A 5 -18.70 10.18 -17.69
C GLN A 5 -17.24 10.43 -17.28
N MET A 6 -16.88 11.69 -16.97
CA MET A 6 -15.54 12.02 -16.48
C MET A 6 -15.23 11.36 -15.13
N LYS A 7 -16.20 11.36 -14.20
CA LYS A 7 -16.04 10.70 -12.89
C LYS A 7 -15.87 9.19 -13.03
N LYS A 8 -16.65 8.56 -13.90
CA LYS A 8 -16.55 7.12 -14.18
C LYS A 8 -15.19 6.74 -14.78
N ALA A 9 -14.76 7.44 -15.84
CA ALA A 9 -13.45 7.20 -16.46
C ALA A 9 -12.29 7.39 -15.47
N LYS A 10 -12.39 8.40 -14.60
CA LYS A 10 -11.40 8.63 -13.53
C LYS A 10 -11.37 7.49 -12.52
N ARG A 11 -12.53 7.05 -12.03
CA ARG A 11 -12.63 5.90 -11.10
C ARG A 11 -12.02 4.65 -11.72
N GLU A 12 -12.33 4.36 -12.97
CA GLU A 12 -11.76 3.22 -13.70
C GLU A 12 -10.23 3.32 -13.83
N SER A 13 -9.69 4.51 -14.10
CA SER A 13 -8.24 4.71 -14.16
C SER A 13 -7.54 4.46 -12.82
N LEU A 14 -8.14 4.92 -11.70
CA LEU A 14 -7.62 4.67 -10.35
C LEU A 14 -7.67 3.19 -9.99
N ILE A 15 -8.77 2.51 -10.27
CA ILE A 15 -8.91 1.06 -10.01
C ILE A 15 -7.84 0.28 -10.79
N LYS A 16 -7.58 0.62 -12.05
CA LYS A 16 -6.50 0.01 -12.85
C LYS A 16 -5.12 0.26 -12.23
N LEU A 17 -4.84 1.49 -11.79
CA LEU A 17 -3.58 1.82 -11.12
C LEU A 17 -3.41 1.00 -9.84
N TYR A 18 -4.42 0.95 -8.98
CA TYR A 18 -4.38 0.17 -7.74
C TYR A 18 -4.22 -1.32 -8.00
N LYS A 19 -4.85 -1.86 -9.04
CA LYS A 19 -4.65 -3.25 -9.48
C LYS A 19 -3.18 -3.53 -9.79
N VAL A 20 -2.54 -2.68 -10.59
CA VAL A 20 -1.11 -2.82 -10.94
C VAL A 20 -0.25 -2.77 -9.68
N ILE A 21 -0.48 -1.81 -8.79
CA ILE A 21 0.28 -1.68 -7.54
C ILE A 21 0.11 -2.92 -6.65
N CYS A 22 -1.12 -3.40 -6.45
CA CYS A 22 -1.36 -4.60 -5.65
C CYS A 22 -0.70 -5.85 -6.26
N PHE A 23 -0.73 -5.97 -7.59
CA PHE A 23 -0.07 -7.06 -8.31
C PHE A 23 1.46 -6.99 -8.16
N CYS A 24 2.06 -5.82 -8.37
CA CYS A 24 3.48 -5.61 -8.15
C CYS A 24 3.88 -5.90 -6.69
N GLY A 25 3.12 -5.42 -5.72
CA GLY A 25 3.37 -5.68 -4.29
C GLY A 25 3.31 -7.17 -3.94
N THR A 26 2.30 -7.88 -4.46
CA THR A 26 2.18 -9.33 -4.28
C THR A 26 3.34 -10.08 -4.93
N GLY A 27 3.70 -9.70 -6.16
CA GLY A 27 4.84 -10.27 -6.88
C GLY A 27 6.17 -10.06 -6.14
N LEU A 28 6.42 -8.84 -5.66
CA LEU A 28 7.57 -8.52 -4.82
C LEU A 28 7.58 -9.39 -3.56
N MET A 29 6.43 -9.49 -2.88
CA MET A 29 6.33 -10.32 -1.69
C MET A 29 6.68 -11.76 -2.00
N ILE A 30 6.21 -12.35 -3.10
CA ILE A 30 6.54 -13.73 -3.50
C ILE A 30 8.03 -13.88 -3.84
N TRP A 31 8.60 -12.92 -4.59
CA TRP A 31 9.98 -12.96 -5.06
C TRP A 31 11.02 -12.83 -3.94
N MET A 32 10.70 -12.06 -2.90
CA MET A 32 11.63 -11.82 -1.80
C MET A 32 11.88 -13.07 -0.95
N ASP A 33 13.16 -13.29 -0.61
CA ASP A 33 13.58 -14.27 0.39
C ASP A 33 13.27 -13.77 1.80
N LYS A 34 12.00 -13.94 2.17
CA LYS A 34 11.45 -13.57 3.48
C LYS A 34 12.16 -14.34 4.60
N ALA A 35 12.56 -15.58 4.36
CA ALA A 35 13.23 -16.40 5.37
C ALA A 35 14.61 -15.83 5.72
N ALA A 36 15.38 -15.40 4.72
CA ALA A 36 16.67 -14.73 4.95
C ALA A 36 16.51 -13.37 5.65
N LEU A 37 15.47 -12.59 5.33
CA LEU A 37 15.19 -11.31 5.98
C LEU A 37 14.73 -11.49 7.44
N LEU A 38 13.78 -12.38 7.68
CA LEU A 38 13.24 -12.60 9.02
C LEU A 38 14.24 -13.30 9.95
N SER A 39 15.07 -14.22 9.44
CA SER A 39 16.10 -14.87 10.27
C SER A 39 17.13 -13.86 10.79
N LYS A 40 17.56 -12.91 9.95
CA LYS A 40 18.42 -11.80 10.37
C LYS A 40 17.75 -10.93 11.43
N LEU A 41 16.46 -10.62 11.26
CA LEU A 41 15.72 -9.83 12.25
C LEU A 41 15.55 -10.61 13.56
N GLN A 42 15.26 -11.90 13.50
CA GLN A 42 15.04 -12.77 14.66
C GLN A 42 16.29 -12.91 15.55
N LEU A 43 17.49 -12.83 14.96
CA LEU A 43 18.75 -12.82 15.72
C LEU A 43 18.90 -11.55 16.56
N ASN A 44 18.37 -10.43 16.09
CA ASN A 44 18.50 -9.14 16.75
C ASN A 44 17.32 -8.83 17.68
N ASP A 45 16.10 -9.14 17.24
CA ASP A 45 14.86 -8.92 17.98
C ASP A 45 13.79 -9.95 17.54
N ARG A 46 13.58 -10.96 18.38
CA ARG A 46 12.58 -12.01 18.14
C ARG A 46 11.14 -11.48 18.14
N TYR A 47 10.85 -10.48 18.97
CA TYR A 47 9.51 -9.91 19.09
C TYR A 47 9.17 -9.12 17.82
N ALA A 48 10.11 -8.29 17.34
CA ALA A 48 9.96 -7.59 16.08
C ALA A 48 9.78 -8.55 14.90
N ALA A 49 10.53 -9.67 14.86
CA ALA A 49 10.37 -10.69 13.81
C ALA A 49 8.95 -11.29 13.78
N HIS A 50 8.35 -11.58 14.93
CA HIS A 50 6.97 -12.05 15.02
C HIS A 50 5.98 -10.99 14.53
N ILE A 51 6.13 -9.73 14.95
CA ILE A 51 5.27 -8.63 14.48
C ILE A 51 5.38 -8.46 12.97
N CYS A 52 6.60 -8.48 12.41
CA CYS A 52 6.81 -8.40 10.97
C CYS A 52 6.14 -9.55 10.22
N THR A 53 6.17 -10.78 10.75
CA THR A 53 5.50 -11.94 10.16
C THR A 53 3.99 -11.73 10.06
N LEU A 54 3.38 -11.30 11.17
CA LEU A 54 1.95 -11.02 11.23
C LEU A 54 1.57 -9.88 10.28
N TYR A 55 2.34 -8.80 10.28
CA TYR A 55 2.12 -7.66 9.39
C TYR A 55 2.26 -8.03 7.92
N PHE A 56 3.27 -8.82 7.53
CA PHE A 56 3.44 -9.26 6.15
C PHE A 56 2.28 -10.13 5.69
N THR A 57 1.79 -11.01 6.55
CA THR A 57 0.61 -11.83 6.26
C THR A 57 -0.63 -10.96 6.08
N PHE A 58 -0.84 -10.00 6.96
CA PHE A 58 -1.92 -9.03 6.84
C PHE A 58 -1.84 -8.21 5.55
N ALA A 59 -0.66 -7.66 5.24
CA ALA A 59 -0.41 -6.91 4.02
C ALA A 59 -0.70 -7.75 2.77
N LEU A 60 -0.31 -9.03 2.75
CA LEU A 60 -0.63 -9.95 1.67
C LEU A 60 -2.15 -10.09 1.46
N VAL A 61 -2.89 -10.33 2.54
CA VAL A 61 -4.35 -10.45 2.47
C VAL A 61 -4.96 -9.16 1.93
N CYS A 62 -4.52 -7.99 2.40
CA CYS A 62 -4.99 -6.70 1.88
C CYS A 62 -4.67 -6.51 0.40
N MET A 63 -3.46 -6.86 -0.06
CA MET A 63 -3.08 -6.78 -1.48
C MET A 63 -3.93 -7.72 -2.35
N LEU A 64 -4.15 -8.97 -1.90
CA LEU A 64 -4.99 -9.94 -2.61
C LEU A 64 -6.44 -9.46 -2.72
N LEU A 65 -7.02 -8.97 -1.61
CA LEU A 65 -8.37 -8.39 -1.60
C LEU A 65 -8.45 -7.17 -2.53
N GLY A 66 -7.43 -6.31 -2.53
CA GLY A 66 -7.35 -5.16 -3.44
C GLY A 66 -7.29 -5.57 -4.92
N MET A 67 -6.57 -6.64 -5.26
CA MET A 67 -6.54 -7.20 -6.62
C MET A 67 -7.89 -7.79 -7.04
N ILE A 68 -8.56 -8.52 -6.15
CA ILE A 68 -9.89 -9.09 -6.42
C ILE A 68 -10.89 -7.95 -6.64
N ALA A 69 -10.94 -6.99 -5.72
CA ALA A 69 -11.84 -5.84 -5.78
C ALA A 69 -11.63 -5.00 -7.05
N SER A 70 -10.38 -4.82 -7.48
CA SER A 70 -10.07 -4.07 -8.70
C SER A 70 -10.27 -4.87 -10.00
N SER A 71 -10.34 -6.20 -9.92
CA SER A 71 -10.64 -7.07 -11.07
C SER A 71 -12.13 -7.24 -11.30
N PHE A 72 -12.93 -7.17 -10.23
CA PHE A 72 -14.39 -7.29 -10.27
C PHE A 72 -15.07 -6.09 -9.61
N PRO A 73 -14.87 -4.85 -10.13
CA PRO A 73 -15.32 -3.63 -9.47
C PRO A 73 -16.84 -3.47 -9.39
N ASP A 74 -17.59 -4.22 -10.22
CA ASP A 74 -19.06 -4.23 -10.23
C ASP A 74 -19.65 -5.21 -9.19
N SER A 75 -18.90 -6.26 -8.83
CA SER A 75 -19.34 -7.28 -7.87
C SER A 75 -18.86 -7.00 -6.44
N ALA A 76 -17.85 -6.15 -6.26
CA ALA A 76 -17.28 -5.82 -4.96
C ALA A 76 -17.86 -4.50 -4.42
N PRO A 77 -18.61 -4.53 -3.31
CA PRO A 77 -18.99 -3.29 -2.64
C PRO A 77 -17.72 -2.55 -2.21
N PHE A 78 -17.71 -1.23 -2.40
CA PHE A 78 -16.54 -0.39 -2.09
C PHE A 78 -15.25 -0.78 -2.83
N ALA A 79 -15.35 -1.35 -4.05
CA ALA A 79 -14.19 -1.78 -4.84
C ALA A 79 -13.03 -0.78 -4.90
N LEU A 80 -13.35 0.52 -5.01
CA LEU A 80 -12.36 1.59 -5.03
C LEU A 80 -11.60 1.70 -3.69
N PHE A 81 -12.30 1.64 -2.56
CA PHE A 81 -11.69 1.74 -1.24
C PHE A 81 -10.87 0.50 -0.90
N VAL A 82 -11.39 -0.70 -1.21
CA VAL A 82 -10.67 -1.96 -0.96
C VAL A 82 -9.40 -2.04 -1.80
N SER A 83 -9.47 -1.66 -3.09
CA SER A 83 -8.29 -1.60 -3.95
C SER A 83 -7.30 -0.51 -3.55
N TRP A 84 -7.78 0.66 -3.11
CA TRP A 84 -6.94 1.71 -2.52
C TRP A 84 -6.18 1.23 -1.29
N ASN A 85 -6.85 0.49 -0.39
CA ASN A 85 -6.22 -0.04 0.81
C ASN A 85 -5.19 -1.13 0.49
N GLY A 86 -5.50 -2.04 -0.44
CA GLY A 86 -4.54 -3.04 -0.91
C GLY A 86 -3.30 -2.39 -1.52
N ALA A 87 -3.46 -1.33 -2.30
CA ALA A 87 -2.37 -0.60 -2.91
C ALA A 87 -1.50 0.12 -1.87
N LEU A 88 -2.11 0.71 -0.84
CA LEU A 88 -1.37 1.28 0.29
C LEU A 88 -0.51 0.23 1.00
N HIS A 89 -1.06 -0.96 1.28
CA HIS A 89 -0.31 -2.03 1.92
C HIS A 89 0.83 -2.58 1.06
N ALA A 90 0.70 -2.56 -0.27
CA ALA A 90 1.81 -2.89 -1.17
C ALA A 90 3.00 -1.94 -0.98
N PHE A 91 2.75 -0.63 -0.88
CA PHE A 91 3.81 0.36 -0.62
C PHE A 91 4.40 0.22 0.77
N LEU A 92 3.56 0.11 1.81
CA LEU A 92 4.04 -0.04 3.18
C LEU A 92 4.84 -1.34 3.37
N PHE A 93 4.43 -2.43 2.71
CA PHE A 93 5.20 -3.67 2.65
C PHE A 93 6.56 -3.47 1.95
N GLY A 94 6.58 -2.81 0.80
CA GLY A 94 7.82 -2.51 0.08
C GLY A 94 8.77 -1.65 0.92
N ASN A 95 8.24 -0.67 1.64
CA ASN A 95 9.00 0.19 2.55
C ASN A 95 9.59 -0.62 3.72
N ALA A 96 8.78 -1.44 4.41
CA ALA A 96 9.26 -2.31 5.47
C ALA A 96 10.35 -3.27 4.97
N SER A 97 10.11 -3.90 3.83
CA SER A 97 11.05 -4.80 3.16
C SER A 97 12.37 -4.11 2.80
N PHE A 98 12.31 -2.87 2.30
CA PHE A 98 13.49 -2.07 2.00
C PHE A 98 14.31 -1.83 3.27
N HIS A 99 13.69 -1.30 4.34
CA HIS A 99 14.38 -1.05 5.61
C HIS A 99 15.01 -2.30 6.22
N LEU A 100 14.33 -3.46 6.16
CA LEU A 100 14.90 -4.73 6.61
C LEU A 100 16.07 -5.19 5.74
N SER A 101 16.05 -4.92 4.43
CA SER A 101 17.15 -5.30 3.53
C SER A 101 18.43 -4.48 3.76
N ILE A 102 18.27 -3.22 4.17
CA ILE A 102 19.37 -2.32 4.54
C ILE A 102 19.66 -2.29 6.04
N MET A 103 19.10 -3.23 6.81
CA MET A 103 19.22 -3.27 8.28
C MET A 103 20.66 -3.21 8.78
N GLN A 104 21.60 -3.83 8.05
CA GLN A 104 23.03 -3.83 8.38
C GLN A 104 23.71 -2.45 8.32
N PHE A 105 23.08 -1.47 7.65
CA PHE A 105 23.61 -0.11 7.54
C PHE A 105 23.13 0.81 8.66
N TYR A 106 22.17 0.35 9.49
CA TYR A 106 21.75 1.08 10.67
C TYR A 106 22.69 0.78 11.84
N THR A 107 23.17 1.84 12.50
CA THR A 107 24.00 1.72 13.71
C THR A 107 23.22 1.18 14.90
N LYS A 108 21.91 1.41 14.93
CA LYS A 108 20.98 0.95 15.98
C LYS A 108 19.64 0.58 15.36
N MET A 109 18.98 -0.45 15.90
CA MET A 109 17.64 -0.86 15.45
C MET A 109 16.58 0.22 15.61
N GLU A 110 16.70 1.04 16.66
CA GLU A 110 15.82 2.20 16.88
C GLU A 110 15.80 3.17 15.69
N HIS A 111 16.96 3.36 15.03
CA HIS A 111 17.04 4.23 13.85
C HIS A 111 16.34 3.59 12.65
N MET A 112 16.42 2.27 12.50
CA MET A 112 15.67 1.55 11.46
C MET A 112 14.17 1.70 11.67
N TYR A 113 13.68 1.45 12.89
CA TYR A 113 12.26 1.60 13.22
C TYR A 113 11.80 3.04 13.03
N GLY A 114 12.54 4.01 13.57
CA GLY A 114 12.23 5.43 13.40
C GLY A 114 12.18 5.84 11.93
N SER A 115 13.16 5.42 11.13
CA SER A 115 13.20 5.69 9.70
C SER A 115 12.00 5.07 8.98
N PHE A 116 11.67 3.81 9.27
CA PHE A 116 10.48 3.13 8.74
C PHE A 116 9.17 3.85 9.10
N PHE A 117 9.01 4.29 10.35
CA PHE A 117 7.82 5.01 10.79
C PHE A 117 7.69 6.36 10.07
N ILE A 118 8.78 7.12 9.97
CA ILE A 118 8.80 8.42 9.29
C ILE A 118 8.44 8.26 7.81
N THR A 119 9.09 7.34 7.09
CA THR A 119 8.84 7.12 5.66
C THR A 119 7.41 6.62 5.43
N SER A 120 6.92 5.70 6.27
CA SER A 120 5.54 5.20 6.20
C SER A 120 4.49 6.28 6.47
N ALA A 121 4.72 7.14 7.46
CA ALA A 121 3.82 8.25 7.80
C ALA A 121 3.76 9.28 6.68
N LEU A 122 4.92 9.72 6.17
CA LEU A 122 5.00 10.66 5.05
C LEU A 122 4.30 10.10 3.81
N PHE A 123 4.56 8.83 3.48
CA PHE A 123 3.88 8.18 2.36
C PHE A 123 2.38 8.11 2.56
N SER A 124 1.91 7.72 3.76
CA SER A 124 0.48 7.60 4.06
C SER A 124 -0.24 8.95 3.98
N ILE A 125 0.41 10.03 4.43
CA ILE A 125 -0.09 11.40 4.31
C ILE A 125 -0.22 11.79 2.84
N VAL A 126 0.84 11.61 2.04
CA VAL A 126 0.82 11.91 0.60
C VAL A 126 -0.21 11.06 -0.13
N TRP A 127 -0.34 9.79 0.24
CA TRP A 127 -1.32 8.87 -0.32
C TRP A 127 -2.75 9.32 -0.02
N TYR A 128 -3.04 9.65 1.24
CA TYR A 128 -4.35 10.14 1.67
C TYR A 128 -4.71 11.45 0.95
N PHE A 129 -3.84 12.47 1.00
CA PHE A 129 -4.13 13.76 0.38
C PHE A 129 -4.10 13.70 -1.15
N GLY A 130 -3.17 12.98 -1.75
CA GLY A 130 -3.09 12.81 -3.20
C GLY A 130 -4.34 12.15 -3.77
N THR A 131 -4.95 11.23 -3.03
CA THR A 131 -6.19 10.56 -3.43
C THR A 131 -7.45 11.37 -3.07
N HIS A 132 -7.47 12.12 -1.96
CA HIS A 132 -8.60 12.99 -1.59
C HIS A 132 -8.67 14.35 -2.32
N VAL A 133 -7.54 14.99 -2.61
CA VAL A 133 -7.50 16.21 -3.45
C VAL A 133 -8.02 15.88 -4.85
N HIS A 134 -7.80 14.66 -5.30
CA HIS A 134 -8.42 14.11 -6.51
C HIS A 134 -9.95 13.97 -6.42
N GLU A 135 -10.54 13.83 -5.23
CA GLU A 135 -11.98 13.71 -5.03
C GLU A 135 -12.67 15.09 -4.93
N LYS A 136 -12.06 16.05 -4.21
CA LYS A 136 -12.63 17.40 -4.02
C LYS A 136 -12.69 18.26 -5.28
N SER A 137 -11.70 18.18 -6.19
CA SER A 137 -11.73 18.96 -7.45
C SER A 137 -12.89 18.59 -8.38
N SER A 138 -13.49 17.40 -8.19
CA SER A 138 -14.68 16.96 -8.92
C SER A 138 -16.01 17.44 -8.30
N THR A 139 -15.94 18.05 -7.13
CA THR A 139 -17.11 18.47 -6.34
C THR A 139 -17.28 20.00 -6.39
N GLU A 140 -16.19 20.77 -6.40
CA GLU A 140 -16.26 22.24 -6.56
C GLU A 140 -16.69 22.70 -7.96
N LYS A 141 -16.35 21.95 -9.02
CA LYS A 141 -16.88 22.22 -10.38
C LYS A 141 -18.41 22.10 -10.49
N LYS A 142 -19.09 21.50 -9.51
CA LYS A 142 -20.56 21.39 -9.46
C LYS A 142 -21.25 22.57 -8.77
N LYS A 143 -20.51 23.45 -8.07
CA LYS A 143 -21.08 24.61 -7.36
C LYS A 143 -20.89 25.94 -8.09
N GLY A 144 -20.14 25.95 -9.19
CA GLY A 144 -19.86 27.13 -10.00
C GLY A 144 -20.54 27.13 -11.38
N CYS A 145 -21.56 26.29 -11.59
CA CYS A 145 -22.35 26.22 -12.81
C CYS A 145 -23.83 26.14 -12.47
#